data_AF-A0A9P5CTA8-F1
#
_entry.id   AF-A0A9P5CTA8-F1
#
_cell.length_a   1.000
_cell.length_b   1.000
_cell.length_c   1.000
_cell.angle_alpha   90.00
_cell.angle_beta   90.00
_cell.angle_gamma   90.00
#
_symmetry.space_group_name_H-M   'P 1'
#
loop_
_entity.id
_entity.type
_entity.pdbx_description
1 polymer ?
#
loop_
_entity_poly.entity_id
_entity_poly.type
_entity_poly.pdbx_seq_one_letter_code
_entity_poly.pdbx_strand_id
1 'polypeptide(L)'
;MKSTPIIAAALAATARAAQDERTFAVLRFYGDGPLMEGRVDPIVSPGKTSSHVHTIQGGSNIGISATGEDLMDSNCSSALVEGDNSAYWFPKLYFYDSDNDTVEPVDLYYANIYYFFEPTDDDVVAFPVGLQMTSGNASLRECPNFYGSLQLDSGNSSGIQPTQWTCPRSSYEPASWEWASVSDGSTAGIQDQGNQGAGQGFPFAECDGLYSPLRQDLHFPSCYDPSKSLTDYENNMVF
;
A
#
# COMPACT_ATOMS: atom_id res chain seq x y z
N MET A 1 -57.32 0.06 -37.86
CA MET A 1 -56.03 0.76 -37.70
C MET A 1 -55.33 0.19 -36.48
N LYS A 2 -54.23 -0.55 -36.67
CA LYS A 2 -53.39 -1.09 -35.58
C LYS A 2 -52.09 -0.29 -35.59
N SER A 3 -51.81 0.40 -34.49
CA SER A 3 -50.61 1.21 -34.29
C SER A 3 -49.47 0.32 -33.78
N THR A 4 -48.39 0.24 -34.55
CA THR A 4 -47.14 -0.44 -34.17
C THR A 4 -46.32 0.52 -33.30
N PRO A 5 -45.81 0.11 -32.12
CA PRO A 5 -44.88 0.94 -31.37
C PRO A 5 -43.49 0.86 -32.00
N ILE A 6 -42.90 2.02 -32.28
CA ILE A 6 -41.50 2.14 -32.68
C ILE A 6 -40.66 2.00 -31.41
N ILE A 7 -39.88 0.94 -31.31
CA ILE A 7 -38.83 0.81 -30.29
C ILE A 7 -37.69 1.73 -30.73
N ALA A 8 -37.52 2.85 -30.03
CA ALA A 8 -36.34 3.68 -30.16
C ALA A 8 -35.16 2.93 -29.51
N ALA A 9 -34.25 2.40 -30.34
CA ALA A 9 -32.95 1.95 -29.86
C ALA A 9 -32.13 3.18 -29.47
N ALA A 10 -31.94 3.40 -28.18
CA ALA A 10 -30.95 4.36 -27.69
C ALA A 10 -29.56 3.78 -27.96
N LEU A 11 -28.86 4.30 -28.98
CA LEU A 11 -27.41 4.14 -29.05
C LEU A 11 -26.82 4.94 -27.89
N ALA A 12 -26.40 4.24 -26.83
CA ALA A 12 -25.47 4.80 -25.87
C ALA A 12 -24.11 4.91 -26.57
N ALA A 13 -23.83 6.07 -27.16
CA ALA A 13 -22.46 6.43 -27.50
C ALA A 13 -21.73 6.66 -26.18
N THR A 14 -20.92 5.69 -25.75
CA THR A 14 -19.89 5.94 -24.73
C THR A 14 -18.85 6.84 -25.38
N ALA A 15 -19.05 8.15 -25.29
CA ALA A 15 -17.96 9.08 -25.54
C ALA A 15 -16.90 8.82 -24.47
N ARG A 16 -15.82 8.13 -24.83
CA ARG A 16 -14.60 8.12 -24.02
C ARG A 16 -14.04 9.53 -24.09
N ALA A 17 -14.15 10.28 -23.00
CA ALA A 17 -13.30 11.42 -22.81
C ALA A 17 -11.92 10.88 -22.47
N ALA A 18 -10.89 11.25 -23.24
CA ALA A 18 -9.51 11.09 -22.80
C ALA A 18 -9.37 11.77 -21.43
N GLN A 19 -8.73 11.10 -20.48
CA GLN A 19 -8.39 11.75 -19.22
C GLN A 19 -7.10 12.53 -19.45
N ASP A 20 -7.22 13.80 -19.83
CA ASP A 20 -6.06 14.64 -20.19
C ASP A 20 -5.22 15.10 -18.97
N GLU A 21 -5.68 14.81 -17.75
CA GLU A 21 -5.04 15.23 -16.50
C GLU A 21 -5.01 14.09 -15.47
N ARG A 22 -3.99 14.10 -14.61
CA ARG A 22 -3.84 13.12 -13.54
C ARG A 22 -4.98 13.27 -12.52
N THR A 23 -5.64 12.16 -12.20
CA THR A 23 -6.67 12.10 -11.16
C THR A 23 -6.30 11.08 -10.10
N PHE A 24 -7.05 11.03 -9.00
CA PHE A 24 -6.89 10.00 -8.00
C PHE A 24 -8.21 9.62 -7.34
N ALA A 25 -8.30 8.37 -6.88
CA ALA A 25 -9.34 7.90 -5.98
C ALA A 25 -8.72 7.49 -4.64
N VAL A 26 -9.49 7.65 -3.56
CA VAL A 26 -9.06 7.26 -2.21
C VAL A 26 -10.02 6.24 -1.65
N LEU A 27 -9.52 5.04 -1.40
CA LEU A 27 -10.21 4.06 -0.56
C LEU A 27 -9.88 4.35 0.91
N ARG A 28 -10.94 4.44 1.70
CA ARG A 28 -10.90 4.61 3.16
C ARG A 28 -11.52 3.39 3.83
N PHE A 29 -11.30 3.24 5.13
CA PHE A 29 -11.85 2.15 5.92
C PHE A 29 -12.75 2.66 7.05
N TYR A 30 -13.72 1.84 7.46
CA TYR A 30 -14.57 2.03 8.63
C TYR A 30 -13.81 1.79 9.94
N GLY A 31 -14.25 2.44 11.01
CA GLY A 31 -13.82 2.18 12.39
C GLY A 31 -12.58 2.96 12.82
N ASP A 32 -12.27 2.83 14.12
CA ASP A 32 -11.12 3.46 14.78
C ASP A 32 -9.93 2.49 14.91
N GLY A 33 -9.81 1.54 13.97
CA GLY A 33 -8.79 0.48 14.02
C GLY A 33 -8.83 -0.48 12.83
N PRO A 34 -7.98 -1.52 12.84
CA PRO A 34 -7.94 -2.52 11.78
C PRO A 34 -9.09 -3.53 11.86
N LEU A 35 -9.37 -4.21 10.76
CA LEU A 35 -10.23 -5.40 10.73
C LEU A 35 -9.67 -6.48 11.68
N MET A 36 -8.37 -6.74 11.60
CA MET A 36 -7.66 -7.65 12.48
C MET A 36 -6.17 -7.34 12.54
N GLU A 37 -5.51 -7.82 13.58
CA GLU A 37 -4.06 -7.88 13.67
C GLU A 37 -3.63 -9.33 13.91
N GLY A 38 -2.64 -9.80 13.18
CA GLY A 38 -2.22 -11.20 13.29
C GLY A 38 -1.12 -11.59 12.32
N ARG A 39 -0.57 -12.79 12.52
CA ARG A 39 0.48 -13.37 11.68
C ARG A 39 -0.13 -14.06 10.45
N VAL A 40 -0.85 -13.29 9.65
CA VAL A 40 -1.59 -13.77 8.46
C VAL A 40 -0.98 -13.13 7.20
N ASP A 41 -0.53 -13.98 6.28
CA ASP A 41 0.00 -13.57 4.98
C ASP A 41 -0.23 -14.71 3.96
N PRO A 42 -1.35 -14.69 3.22
CA PRO A 42 -1.64 -15.73 2.23
C PRO A 42 -0.78 -15.61 0.96
N ILE A 43 -0.02 -14.53 0.77
CA ILE A 43 0.83 -14.34 -0.41
C ILE A 43 2.24 -14.89 -0.15
N VAL A 44 2.92 -14.40 0.89
CA VAL A 44 4.33 -14.74 1.16
C VAL A 44 4.46 -16.00 2.01
N SER A 45 3.47 -16.31 2.86
CA SER A 45 3.48 -17.48 3.75
C SER A 45 2.20 -18.33 3.61
N PRO A 46 1.83 -18.76 2.39
CA PRO A 46 0.56 -19.46 2.16
C PRO A 46 0.45 -20.73 3.00
N GLY A 47 -0.68 -20.87 3.69
CA GLY A 47 -0.99 -21.99 4.57
C GLY A 47 -0.19 -22.04 5.87
N LYS A 48 0.57 -20.99 6.20
CA LYS A 48 1.45 -20.94 7.36
C LYS A 48 1.28 -19.65 8.15
N THR A 49 1.72 -19.69 9.39
CA THR A 49 1.85 -18.48 10.21
C THR A 49 2.97 -17.60 9.63
N SER A 50 2.66 -16.33 9.36
CA SER A 50 3.65 -15.35 8.86
C SER A 50 4.80 -15.16 9.84
N SER A 51 5.98 -14.76 9.35
CA SER A 51 7.17 -14.49 10.15
C SER A 51 6.98 -13.34 11.16
N HIS A 52 6.06 -12.41 10.88
CA HIS A 52 5.74 -11.26 11.73
C HIS A 52 4.24 -10.95 11.73
N VAL A 53 3.83 -9.99 12.55
CA VAL A 53 2.43 -9.57 12.70
C VAL A 53 2.11 -8.51 11.66
N HIS A 54 0.92 -8.61 11.07
CA HIS A 54 0.35 -7.62 10.19
C HIS A 54 -0.85 -6.93 10.82
N THR A 55 -1.02 -5.65 10.48
CA THR A 55 -2.26 -4.91 10.60
C THR A 55 -3.04 -5.09 9.30
N ILE A 56 -4.30 -5.50 9.37
CA ILE A 56 -5.10 -5.92 8.21
C ILE A 56 -6.38 -5.10 8.10
N GLN A 57 -6.71 -4.67 6.88
CA GLN A 57 -7.96 -4.02 6.48
C GLN A 57 -8.56 -4.74 5.27
N GLY A 58 -9.88 -4.60 5.05
CA GLY A 58 -10.59 -5.14 3.89
C GLY A 58 -11.60 -6.24 4.21
N GLY A 59 -11.69 -7.25 3.34
CA GLY A 59 -12.66 -8.34 3.44
C GLY A 59 -12.45 -9.28 4.63
N SER A 60 -13.55 -9.68 5.29
CA SER A 60 -13.54 -10.47 6.53
C SER A 60 -13.10 -11.93 6.36
N ASN A 61 -13.08 -12.46 5.14
CA ASN A 61 -12.65 -13.85 4.88
C ASN A 61 -11.14 -13.98 4.64
N ILE A 62 -10.37 -12.93 4.92
CA ILE A 62 -8.91 -13.00 4.93
C ILE A 62 -8.41 -14.05 5.94
N GLY A 63 -7.43 -14.83 5.54
CA GLY A 63 -6.88 -15.92 6.35
C GLY A 63 -5.56 -16.43 5.76
N ILE A 64 -4.87 -17.34 6.48
CA ILE A 64 -3.54 -17.82 6.10
C ILE A 64 -3.47 -18.53 4.75
N SER A 65 -4.60 -18.96 4.20
CA SER A 65 -4.70 -19.64 2.89
C SER A 65 -5.72 -18.98 1.95
N ALA A 66 -6.18 -17.77 2.26
CA ALA A 66 -7.25 -17.14 1.51
C ALA A 66 -6.86 -16.86 0.05
N THR A 67 -7.76 -17.18 -0.87
CA THR A 67 -7.66 -16.82 -2.30
C THR A 67 -8.52 -15.60 -2.63
N GLY A 68 -8.48 -15.16 -3.89
CA GLY A 68 -9.39 -14.11 -4.36
C GLY A 68 -10.86 -14.52 -4.26
N GLU A 69 -11.17 -15.78 -4.53
CA GLU A 69 -12.52 -16.33 -4.40
C GLU A 69 -12.97 -16.37 -2.94
N ASP A 70 -12.10 -16.78 -2.01
CA ASP A 70 -12.40 -16.73 -0.58
C ASP A 70 -12.74 -15.29 -0.16
N LEU A 71 -11.96 -14.29 -0.61
CA LEU A 71 -12.22 -12.89 -0.32
C LEU A 71 -13.59 -12.44 -0.86
N MET A 72 -13.98 -12.85 -2.07
CA MET A 72 -15.31 -12.54 -2.63
C MET A 72 -16.46 -13.06 -1.76
N ASP A 73 -16.25 -14.15 -1.02
CA ASP A 73 -17.22 -14.72 -0.07
C ASP A 73 -17.18 -14.07 1.34
N SER A 74 -16.50 -12.91 1.49
CA SER A 74 -16.49 -12.15 2.74
C SER A 74 -17.89 -11.69 3.15
N ASN A 75 -18.26 -11.97 4.40
CA ASN A 75 -19.54 -11.56 4.97
C ASN A 75 -19.58 -10.07 5.31
N CYS A 76 -18.43 -9.45 5.56
CA CYS A 76 -18.29 -8.00 5.71
C CYS A 76 -16.91 -7.53 5.23
N SER A 77 -16.73 -6.21 5.10
CA SER A 77 -15.46 -5.58 4.79
C SER A 77 -15.30 -4.31 5.62
N SER A 78 -14.06 -3.97 6.00
CA SER A 78 -13.77 -2.66 6.58
C SER A 78 -13.67 -1.56 5.53
N ALA A 79 -13.62 -1.87 4.23
CA ALA A 79 -13.59 -0.87 3.16
C ALA A 79 -14.90 -0.03 3.12
N LEU A 80 -14.78 1.29 2.92
CA LEU A 80 -15.95 2.17 2.73
C LEU A 80 -16.67 1.95 1.39
N VAL A 81 -15.97 1.39 0.40
CA VAL A 81 -16.54 1.11 -0.91
C VAL A 81 -17.38 -0.16 -0.80
N GLU A 82 -18.67 -0.06 -1.08
CA GLU A 82 -19.57 -1.21 -1.02
C GLU A 82 -19.16 -2.28 -2.03
N GLY A 83 -19.03 -3.52 -1.56
CA GLY A 83 -18.60 -4.66 -2.37
C GLY A 83 -17.09 -4.79 -2.54
N ASP A 84 -16.27 -3.90 -1.96
CA ASP A 84 -14.82 -4.09 -1.93
C ASP A 84 -14.44 -5.08 -0.83
N ASN A 85 -14.14 -6.31 -1.25
CA ASN A 85 -13.67 -7.38 -0.38
C ASN A 85 -12.16 -7.65 -0.52
N SER A 86 -11.41 -6.73 -1.14
CA SER A 86 -9.95 -6.83 -1.24
C SER A 86 -9.35 -6.86 0.17
N ALA A 87 -8.16 -7.45 0.32
CA ALA A 87 -7.43 -7.46 1.58
C ALA A 87 -6.15 -6.64 1.46
N TYR A 88 -5.89 -5.81 2.47
CA TYR A 88 -4.73 -4.92 2.54
C TYR A 88 -4.06 -5.11 3.88
N TRP A 89 -2.78 -5.43 3.87
CA TRP A 89 -2.04 -5.66 5.11
C TRP A 89 -0.63 -5.12 5.03
N PHE A 90 -0.13 -4.69 6.18
CA PHE A 90 1.19 -4.10 6.34
C PHE A 90 1.77 -4.49 7.72
N PRO A 91 3.11 -4.50 7.87
CA PRO A 91 3.76 -4.88 9.13
C PRO A 91 3.25 -4.06 10.33
N LYS A 92 2.85 -4.73 11.40
CA LYS A 92 2.49 -4.08 12.67
C LYS A 92 3.74 -3.50 13.32
N LEU A 93 3.69 -2.24 13.67
CA LEU A 93 4.76 -1.56 14.38
C LEU A 93 4.63 -1.76 15.89
N TYR A 94 5.79 -1.88 16.54
CA TYR A 94 5.91 -1.96 17.99
C TYR A 94 7.01 -1.02 18.47
N PHE A 95 6.82 -0.39 19.63
CA PHE A 95 7.90 0.23 20.38
C PHE A 95 8.52 -0.79 21.33
N TYR A 96 9.85 -0.74 21.45
CA TYR A 96 10.59 -1.52 22.43
C TYR A 96 11.19 -0.55 23.45
N ASP A 97 10.78 -0.70 24.71
CA ASP A 97 11.34 0.01 25.84
C ASP A 97 12.51 -0.83 26.39
N SER A 98 13.74 -0.35 26.20
CA SER A 98 14.94 -1.05 26.66
C SER A 98 15.14 -1.03 28.16
N ASP A 99 14.56 -0.05 28.86
CA ASP A 99 14.72 0.11 30.31
C ASP A 99 13.81 -0.87 31.07
N ASN A 100 12.64 -1.17 30.51
CA ASN A 100 11.66 -2.10 31.08
C ASN A 100 11.60 -3.48 30.40
N ASP A 101 12.33 -3.69 29.29
CA ASP A 101 12.30 -4.92 28.46
C ASP A 101 10.86 -5.27 28.01
N THR A 102 10.13 -4.25 27.57
CA THR A 102 8.73 -4.38 27.16
C THR A 102 8.52 -3.95 25.72
N VAL A 103 7.52 -4.57 25.08
CA VAL A 103 7.11 -4.27 23.70
C VAL A 103 5.68 -3.78 23.71
N GLU A 104 5.43 -2.63 23.11
CA GLU A 104 4.12 -1.98 23.05
C GLU A 104 3.65 -1.86 21.60
N PRO A 105 2.42 -2.29 21.24
CA PRO A 105 1.90 -2.14 19.89
C PRO A 105 1.62 -0.67 19.58
N VAL A 106 1.95 -0.25 18.36
CA VAL A 106 1.57 1.08 17.86
C VAL A 106 0.19 1.00 17.21
N ASP A 107 -0.78 1.72 17.74
CA ASP A 107 -2.15 1.70 17.23
C ASP A 107 -2.26 2.28 15.82
N LEU A 108 -3.08 1.64 14.98
CA LEU A 108 -3.42 2.17 13.67
C LEU A 108 -4.44 3.30 13.84
N TYR A 109 -4.02 4.54 13.56
CA TYR A 109 -4.94 5.68 13.59
C TYR A 109 -5.86 5.71 12.36
N TYR A 110 -5.31 5.55 11.14
CA TYR A 110 -6.08 5.33 9.91
C TYR A 110 -5.22 4.64 8.85
N ALA A 111 -5.88 4.06 7.85
CA ALA A 111 -5.25 3.64 6.59
C ALA A 111 -6.01 4.26 5.41
N ASN A 112 -5.29 4.66 4.37
CA ASN A 112 -5.86 5.13 3.11
C ASN A 112 -5.11 4.48 1.95
N ILE A 113 -5.82 4.15 0.88
CA ILE A 113 -5.23 3.63 -0.34
C ILE A 113 -5.52 4.60 -1.46
N TYR A 114 -4.46 5.08 -2.08
CA TYR A 114 -4.53 6.04 -3.18
C TYR A 114 -4.32 5.30 -4.49
N TYR A 115 -5.32 5.39 -5.36
CA TYR A 115 -5.23 4.95 -6.75
C TYR A 115 -4.99 6.19 -7.60
N PHE A 116 -3.80 6.31 -8.18
CA PHE A 116 -3.47 7.40 -9.09
C PHE A 116 -3.74 6.97 -10.52
N PHE A 117 -4.45 7.81 -11.26
CA PHE A 117 -4.74 7.62 -12.68
C PHE A 117 -3.97 8.67 -13.45
N GLU A 118 -2.90 8.24 -14.12
CA GLU A 118 -2.17 9.10 -15.05
C GLU A 118 -2.99 9.35 -16.32
N PRO A 119 -2.74 10.46 -17.03
CA PRO A 119 -3.42 10.72 -18.29
C PRO A 119 -3.29 9.54 -19.26
N THR A 120 -4.43 8.99 -19.69
CA THR A 120 -4.45 7.79 -20.56
C THR A 120 -5.67 7.78 -21.48
N ASP A 121 -5.50 7.12 -22.62
CA ASP A 121 -6.56 6.75 -23.57
C ASP A 121 -7.09 5.33 -23.33
N ASP A 122 -6.49 4.60 -22.38
CA ASP A 122 -6.84 3.22 -22.03
C ASP A 122 -8.15 3.12 -21.24
N ASP A 123 -8.77 1.93 -21.26
CA ASP A 123 -9.88 1.62 -20.37
C ASP A 123 -9.40 1.43 -18.94
N VAL A 124 -9.93 2.23 -18.02
CA VAL A 124 -9.81 1.96 -16.59
C VAL A 124 -10.78 0.83 -16.24
N VAL A 125 -10.21 -0.35 -15.96
CA VAL A 125 -10.94 -1.56 -15.56
C VAL A 125 -10.59 -1.95 -14.12
N ALA A 126 -11.48 -2.69 -13.47
CA ALA A 126 -11.20 -3.25 -12.14
C ALA A 126 -10.05 -4.26 -12.21
N PHE A 127 -9.27 -4.35 -11.12
CA PHE A 127 -8.28 -5.42 -10.97
C PHE A 127 -8.97 -6.80 -11.03
N PRO A 128 -8.34 -7.80 -11.65
CA PRO A 128 -8.91 -9.13 -11.71
C PRO A 128 -8.97 -9.77 -10.32
N VAL A 129 -10.02 -10.56 -10.08
CA VAL A 129 -10.17 -11.31 -8.82
C VAL A 129 -8.97 -12.25 -8.65
N GLY A 130 -8.35 -12.18 -7.47
CA GLY A 130 -7.17 -12.99 -7.14
C GLY A 130 -5.82 -12.39 -7.54
N LEU A 131 -5.78 -11.14 -8.03
CA LEU A 131 -4.50 -10.42 -8.17
C LEU A 131 -3.80 -10.30 -6.81
N GLN A 132 -2.56 -10.78 -6.77
CA GLN A 132 -1.69 -10.71 -5.60
C GLN A 132 -0.55 -9.75 -5.89
N MET A 133 -0.31 -8.83 -4.95
CA MET A 133 0.70 -7.79 -5.08
C MET A 133 1.49 -7.68 -3.78
N THR A 134 2.80 -7.47 -3.89
CA THR A 134 3.66 -7.09 -2.76
C THR A 134 4.47 -5.85 -3.11
N SER A 135 4.75 -5.01 -2.12
CA SER A 135 5.69 -3.89 -2.23
C SER A 135 6.84 -4.09 -1.24
N GLY A 136 8.06 -3.82 -1.70
CA GLY A 136 9.29 -4.09 -0.95
C GLY A 136 9.76 -5.55 -1.00
N ASN A 137 10.87 -5.83 -0.29
CA ASN A 137 11.41 -7.17 -0.08
C ASN A 137 11.79 -7.33 1.40
N ALA A 138 11.02 -8.13 2.15
CA ALA A 138 11.24 -8.34 3.59
C ALA A 138 12.56 -9.06 3.92
N SER A 139 13.18 -9.71 2.94
CA SER A 139 14.48 -10.39 3.07
C SER A 139 15.66 -9.51 2.66
N LEU A 140 15.43 -8.30 2.15
CA LEU A 140 16.50 -7.37 1.81
C LEU A 140 17.30 -7.01 3.08
N ARG A 141 18.61 -7.12 3.00
CA ARG A 141 19.57 -6.80 4.07
C ARG A 141 20.65 -5.82 3.63
N GLU A 142 20.55 -5.33 2.40
CA GLU A 142 21.46 -4.36 1.82
C GLU A 142 20.73 -3.03 1.68
N CYS A 143 21.42 -1.93 1.96
CA CYS A 143 20.88 -0.60 1.72
C CYS A 143 20.65 -0.40 0.22
N PRO A 144 19.45 0.01 -0.21
CA PRO A 144 19.24 0.41 -1.59
C PRO A 144 20.14 1.59 -1.96
N ASN A 145 20.68 1.57 -3.17
CA ASN A 145 21.63 2.57 -3.68
C ASN A 145 21.00 3.95 -3.98
N PHE A 146 19.71 4.12 -3.69
CA PHE A 146 18.99 5.38 -3.80
C PHE A 146 18.84 6.12 -2.46
N TYR A 147 19.50 5.64 -1.40
CA TYR A 147 19.84 6.44 -0.21
C TYR A 147 18.67 7.20 0.42
N GLY A 148 17.54 6.52 0.66
CA GLY A 148 16.35 7.14 1.25
C GLY A 148 15.39 7.78 0.25
N SER A 149 15.87 8.19 -0.93
CA SER A 149 15.07 8.90 -1.95
C SER A 149 13.90 8.07 -2.46
N LEU A 150 12.70 8.64 -2.45
CA LEU A 150 11.51 7.99 -2.95
C LEU A 150 11.65 7.57 -4.43
N GLN A 151 11.40 6.28 -4.71
CA GLN A 151 11.37 5.70 -6.05
C GLN A 151 9.92 5.38 -6.44
N LEU A 152 9.34 6.20 -7.32
CA LEU A 152 7.97 5.99 -7.85
C LEU A 152 7.96 5.48 -9.29
N ASP A 153 9.08 5.62 -10.00
CA ASP A 153 9.22 5.21 -11.41
C ASP A 153 10.36 4.21 -11.56
N SER A 154 10.01 2.97 -11.27
CA SER A 154 10.43 1.74 -11.92
C SER A 154 11.37 1.80 -13.15
N GLY A 155 10.99 2.49 -14.23
CA GLY A 155 11.77 2.46 -15.48
C GLY A 155 13.18 3.06 -15.35
N ASN A 156 13.41 3.82 -14.29
CA ASN A 156 14.67 4.46 -13.95
C ASN A 156 15.13 4.15 -12.51
N SER A 157 14.40 3.32 -11.76
CA SER A 157 14.72 3.03 -10.37
C SER A 157 15.70 1.86 -10.27
N SER A 158 16.55 1.91 -9.25
CA SER A 158 17.55 0.86 -9.00
C SER A 158 17.01 -0.29 -8.14
N GLY A 159 15.68 -0.40 -7.97
CA GLY A 159 15.06 -1.48 -7.20
C GLY A 159 13.65 -1.14 -6.71
N ILE A 160 12.98 -2.14 -6.15
CA ILE A 160 11.66 -2.01 -5.51
C ILE A 160 11.78 -1.08 -4.31
N GLN A 161 10.93 -0.04 -4.27
CA GLN A 161 10.86 0.91 -3.15
C GLN A 161 10.54 0.15 -1.84
N PRO A 162 11.42 0.18 -0.82
CA PRO A 162 11.04 -0.29 0.51
C PRO A 162 10.04 0.67 1.13
N THR A 163 9.38 0.22 2.19
CA THR A 163 8.54 1.07 3.04
C THR A 163 9.23 2.40 3.34
N GLN A 164 8.57 3.50 2.97
CA GLN A 164 8.99 4.83 3.36
C GLN A 164 8.27 5.22 4.64
N TRP A 165 8.98 5.87 5.54
CA TRP A 165 8.42 6.44 6.74
C TRP A 165 8.44 7.95 6.61
N THR A 166 7.31 8.58 6.88
CA THR A 166 7.21 10.03 7.02
C THR A 166 6.97 10.34 8.49
N CYS A 167 7.73 11.29 9.02
CA CYS A 167 7.68 11.74 10.40
C CYS A 167 7.29 13.23 10.40
N PRO A 168 6.00 13.57 10.23
CA PRO A 168 5.56 14.95 10.23
C PRO A 168 5.95 15.67 11.52
N ARG A 169 6.57 16.84 11.37
CA ARG A 169 7.06 17.64 12.48
C ARG A 169 6.80 19.13 12.30
N SER A 170 6.74 19.85 13.41
CA SER A 170 6.67 21.32 13.42
C SER A 170 7.93 21.99 12.88
N SER A 171 9.08 21.30 13.00
CA SER A 171 10.38 21.69 12.44
C SER A 171 11.16 20.44 12.01
N TYR A 172 11.78 20.50 10.83
CA TYR A 172 12.70 19.46 10.33
C TYR A 172 14.18 19.79 10.59
N GLU A 173 14.43 20.73 11.51
CA GLU A 173 15.77 21.04 12.00
C GLU A 173 15.89 20.65 13.49
N PRO A 174 16.75 19.67 13.84
CA PRO A 174 17.52 18.81 12.93
C PRO A 174 16.61 17.83 12.17
N ALA A 175 17.14 17.24 11.09
CA ALA A 175 16.46 16.25 10.25
C ALA A 175 15.88 15.08 11.07
N SER A 176 14.80 14.48 10.56
CA SER A 176 14.18 13.32 11.21
C SER A 176 14.99 12.03 11.05
N TRP A 177 15.90 11.97 10.07
CA TRP A 177 16.83 10.87 9.85
C TRP A 177 18.24 11.40 9.65
N GLU A 178 19.23 10.53 9.80
CA GLU A 178 20.62 10.82 9.43
C GLU A 178 20.80 10.79 7.91
N TRP A 179 21.79 11.54 7.43
CA TRP A 179 22.19 11.50 6.02
C TRP A 179 22.82 10.16 5.65
N ALA A 180 22.65 9.76 4.39
CA ALA A 180 23.22 8.51 3.85
C ALA A 180 24.75 8.43 3.90
N SER A 181 25.45 9.55 4.08
CA SER A 181 26.90 9.58 4.32
C SER A 181 27.29 9.13 5.74
N VAL A 182 26.32 9.04 6.66
CA VAL A 182 26.51 8.74 8.08
C VAL A 182 25.78 7.44 8.48
N SER A 183 24.69 7.11 7.82
CA SER A 183 23.90 5.88 8.03
C SER A 183 23.90 5.01 6.78
N ASP A 184 24.13 3.71 6.96
CA ASP A 184 24.02 2.69 5.91
C ASP A 184 22.70 1.90 6.00
N GLY A 185 21.73 2.36 6.78
CA GLY A 185 20.42 1.72 6.86
C GLY A 185 20.38 0.46 7.73
N SER A 186 21.52 0.00 8.27
CA SER A 186 21.60 -1.30 8.95
C SER A 186 21.06 -1.30 10.38
N THR A 187 21.22 -0.19 11.10
CA THR A 187 20.75 0.01 12.49
C THR A 187 19.74 1.15 12.61
N ALA A 188 19.70 1.99 11.58
CA ALA A 188 19.19 3.34 11.59
C ALA A 188 18.50 3.63 10.26
N GLY A 189 17.50 4.51 10.24
CA GLY A 189 16.97 4.94 8.95
C GLY A 189 17.92 5.89 8.19
N ILE A 190 17.59 6.15 6.93
CA ILE A 190 18.30 7.07 6.02
C ILE A 190 17.31 8.09 5.50
N GLN A 191 17.70 9.37 5.55
CA GLN A 191 16.90 10.49 5.08
C GLN A 191 16.67 10.45 3.55
N ASP A 192 15.45 10.77 3.13
CA ASP A 192 15.17 11.10 1.72
C ASP A 192 15.88 12.41 1.34
N GLN A 193 16.67 12.38 0.27
CA GLN A 193 17.49 13.52 -0.14
C GLN A 193 16.69 14.76 -0.53
N GLY A 194 15.44 14.58 -0.96
CA GLY A 194 14.52 15.65 -1.34
C GLY A 194 13.50 16.02 -0.27
N ASN A 195 13.42 15.26 0.83
CA ASN A 195 12.39 15.44 1.85
C ASN A 195 12.91 15.17 3.25
N GLN A 196 13.15 16.24 4.03
CA GLN A 196 13.69 16.10 5.38
C GLN A 196 12.77 15.41 6.39
N GLY A 197 11.48 15.33 6.08
CA GLY A 197 10.45 14.67 6.88
C GLY A 197 10.16 13.23 6.47
N ALA A 198 10.87 12.69 5.47
CA ALA A 198 10.74 11.31 5.06
C ALA A 198 12.09 10.59 5.01
N GLY A 199 12.04 9.27 5.09
CA GLY A 199 13.20 8.42 4.99
C GLY A 199 12.83 6.95 4.90
N GLN A 200 13.85 6.12 4.76
CA GLN A 200 13.72 4.67 4.87
C GLN A 200 14.19 4.23 6.25
N GLY A 201 13.55 3.25 6.86
CA GLY A 201 13.78 2.90 8.27
C GLY A 201 13.20 3.95 9.22
N PHE A 202 13.53 3.85 10.51
CA PHE A 202 12.88 4.64 11.55
C PHE A 202 13.57 5.99 11.81
N PRO A 203 12.81 7.06 12.12
CA PRO A 203 13.35 8.37 12.42
C PRO A 203 14.03 8.41 13.79
N PHE A 204 14.96 9.37 13.96
CA PHE A 204 15.64 9.72 15.22
C PHE A 204 15.02 10.91 15.94
N ALA A 205 13.86 11.35 15.48
CA ALA A 205 13.15 12.49 16.03
C ALA A 205 11.76 12.10 16.50
N GLU A 206 11.27 12.83 17.50
CA GLU A 206 9.87 12.78 17.89
C GLU A 206 9.03 13.43 16.78
N CYS A 207 8.06 12.67 16.29
CA CYS A 207 7.17 13.13 15.25
C CYS A 207 5.94 13.81 15.86
N ASP A 208 6.02 15.13 16.03
CA ASP A 208 5.05 15.96 16.75
C ASP A 208 3.94 16.54 15.85
N GLY A 209 3.82 16.05 14.61
CA GLY A 209 2.83 16.47 13.65
C GLY A 209 1.40 16.10 14.06
N LEU A 210 0.48 17.05 13.86
CA LEU A 210 -0.93 16.86 14.18
C LEU A 210 -1.59 15.85 13.21
N TYR A 211 -2.37 14.91 13.75
CA TYR A 211 -3.19 13.89 13.04
C TYR A 211 -2.47 12.76 12.30
N SER A 212 -1.16 12.80 12.13
CA SER A 212 -0.39 11.68 11.56
C SER A 212 1.05 11.79 12.04
N PRO A 213 1.33 11.52 13.34
CA PRO A 213 2.66 11.71 13.88
C PRO A 213 3.66 10.80 13.18
N LEU A 214 3.31 9.54 12.87
CA LEU A 214 4.16 8.66 12.06
C LEU A 214 3.32 8.03 10.96
N ARG A 215 3.81 8.12 9.71
CA ARG A 215 3.12 7.59 8.54
C ARG A 215 4.00 6.56 7.85
N GLN A 216 3.41 5.41 7.56
CA GLN A 216 3.99 4.36 6.73
C GLN A 216 3.45 4.49 5.31
N ASP A 217 4.36 4.62 4.34
CA ASP A 217 4.03 4.80 2.93
C ASP A 217 4.55 3.59 2.12
N LEU A 218 3.62 2.85 1.52
CA LEU A 218 3.89 1.71 0.63
C LEU A 218 3.49 2.09 -0.79
N HIS A 219 4.41 1.91 -1.75
CA HIS A 219 4.18 2.26 -3.14
C HIS A 219 4.19 0.99 -3.98
N PHE A 220 3.10 0.75 -4.69
CA PHE A 220 2.98 -0.32 -5.66
C PHE A 220 3.27 0.19 -7.06
N PRO A 221 3.71 -0.68 -7.98
CA PRO A 221 3.93 -0.31 -9.37
C PRO A 221 2.68 0.21 -10.05
N SER A 222 2.90 0.99 -11.10
CA SER A 222 1.84 1.55 -11.93
C SER A 222 1.11 0.51 -12.76
N CYS A 223 1.77 -0.58 -13.16
CA CYS A 223 1.23 -1.55 -14.13
C CYS A 223 1.37 -3.00 -13.65
N TYR A 224 0.36 -3.81 -13.95
CA TYR A 224 0.41 -5.27 -13.85
C TYR A 224 0.69 -5.88 -15.23
N ASP A 225 1.47 -6.96 -15.29
CA ASP A 225 1.76 -7.73 -16.51
C ASP A 225 0.73 -8.86 -16.71
N PRO A 226 -0.24 -8.72 -17.64
CA PRO A 226 -1.25 -9.73 -17.88
C PRO A 226 -0.75 -11.01 -18.53
N SER A 227 0.53 -11.08 -18.92
CA SER A 227 1.15 -12.32 -19.37
C SER A 227 1.57 -13.24 -18.22
N LYS A 228 1.55 -12.74 -16.97
CA LYS A 228 1.92 -13.49 -15.76
C LYS A 228 0.68 -14.00 -15.03
N SER A 229 0.88 -14.99 -14.16
CA SER A 229 -0.18 -15.44 -13.26
C SER A 229 -0.56 -14.31 -12.30
N LEU A 230 -1.85 -14.21 -11.96
CA LEU A 230 -2.34 -13.26 -10.95
C LEU A 230 -1.68 -13.49 -9.58
N THR A 231 -1.20 -14.71 -9.31
CA THR A 231 -0.52 -15.11 -8.06
C THR A 231 1.00 -15.01 -8.15
N ASP A 232 1.57 -14.65 -9.29
CA ASP A 232 3.02 -14.49 -9.48
C ASP A 232 3.46 -13.10 -8.99
N TYR A 233 3.21 -12.81 -7.71
CA TYR A 233 3.39 -11.48 -7.10
C TYR A 233 4.82 -10.91 -7.21
N GLU A 234 5.80 -11.77 -7.51
CA GLU A 234 7.20 -11.39 -7.71
C GLU A 234 7.46 -10.84 -9.12
N ASN A 235 6.67 -11.23 -10.12
CA ASN A 235 6.91 -10.90 -11.53
C ASN A 235 5.68 -10.30 -12.25
N ASN A 236 4.49 -10.35 -11.64
CA ASN A 236 3.24 -9.88 -12.22
C ASN A 236 3.06 -8.35 -12.13
N MET A 237 3.96 -7.67 -11.42
CA MET A 237 3.99 -6.22 -11.38
C MET A 237 5.16 -5.71 -12.20
N VAL A 238 4.89 -4.74 -13.06
CA VAL A 238 5.90 -4.05 -13.86
C VAL A 238 6.38 -2.86 -13.05
N PHE A 239 7.42 -3.12 -12.25
CA PHE A 239 8.36 -2.07 -11.87
C PHE A 239 9.34 -1.80 -13.03
#